data_AF-A0A6N8JBQ1-F1
#
_entry.id   AF-A0A6N8JBQ1-F1
#
_cell.length_a   1.000
_cell.length_b   1.000
_cell.length_c   1.000
_cell.angle_alpha   90.00
_cell.angle_beta   90.00
_cell.angle_gamma   90.00
#
_symmetry.space_group_name_H-M   'P 1'
#
loop_
_entity.id
_entity.type
_entity.pdbx_description
1 polymer ?
#
loop_
_entity_poly.entity_id
_entity_poly.type
_entity_poly.pdbx_seq_one_letter_code
_entity_poly.pdbx_strand_id
1 'polypeptide(L)'
;MKFNSTLFIVLILGMAACKRDTATPPANGTDTTVNTIKYLTKRPLMVAYWGGCCYDRSSVGPLDAIPDSVDVVNIFTLGIGKTTAGTWEFEHRGVSGQNNWNDVLVLAHNLQKRGIRVVGTSFAGNLVNLTGSDAAAMAKVVKDSLDNWKLDGVDLDLEYSNGVHSANIDSGIVALAKYLGPDSKTGRILSVVDYNNYNIAQIKRSKKYIDYVMTMSYWNSAKDVLTWIKSYGAAIGDTKNVLIGVGQGCAISAGQQTPAGQELKIADTLRTAARGSGMMEFVFGCSYHNKDVNGNITKDISYTTNIITHLKK
;
A
#
# COMPACT_ATOMS: atom_id res chain seq x y z
N MET A 1 -57.60 39.51 -13.92
CA MET A 1 -58.06 38.21 -14.49
C MET A 1 -57.41 38.04 -15.85
N LYS A 2 -56.33 37.27 -15.94
CA LYS A 2 -55.71 36.73 -17.17
C LYS A 2 -54.80 35.59 -16.72
N PHE A 3 -55.21 34.36 -17.02
CA PHE A 3 -54.45 33.14 -16.76
C PHE A 3 -53.37 32.99 -17.84
N ASN A 4 -52.12 32.78 -17.44
CA ASN A 4 -51.09 32.24 -18.32
C ASN A 4 -50.81 30.79 -17.90
N SER A 5 -51.16 29.88 -18.79
CA SER A 5 -50.86 28.45 -18.69
C SER A 5 -49.40 28.21 -19.05
N THR A 6 -48.62 27.67 -18.10
CA THR A 6 -47.32 27.08 -18.38
C THR A 6 -47.43 25.57 -18.27
N LEU A 7 -47.31 24.91 -19.42
CA LEU A 7 -47.33 23.46 -19.60
C LEU A 7 -46.07 22.85 -18.96
N PHE A 8 -46.26 22.02 -17.93
CA PHE A 8 -45.20 21.17 -17.36
C PHE A 8 -45.03 19.94 -18.25
N ILE A 9 -43.91 19.87 -18.98
CA ILE A 9 -43.47 18.65 -19.65
C ILE A 9 -42.70 17.82 -18.61
N VAL A 10 -43.31 16.73 -18.16
CA VAL A 10 -42.65 15.69 -17.36
C VAL A 10 -41.85 14.81 -18.32
N LEU A 11 -40.52 14.96 -18.32
CA LEU A 11 -39.62 14.07 -19.03
C LEU A 11 -39.33 12.86 -18.12
N ILE A 12 -40.03 11.74 -18.37
CA ILE A 12 -39.72 10.45 -17.73
C ILE A 12 -38.49 9.86 -18.45
N LEU A 13 -37.31 10.11 -17.91
CA LEU A 13 -36.10 9.37 -18.28
C LEU A 13 -36.14 8.02 -17.54
N GLY A 14 -36.40 6.96 -18.29
CA GLY A 14 -36.30 5.58 -17.80
C GLY A 14 -34.87 5.30 -17.34
N MET A 15 -34.70 5.07 -16.04
CA MET A 15 -33.46 4.50 -15.51
C MET A 15 -33.39 3.05 -16.00
N ALA A 16 -32.60 2.81 -17.05
CA ALA A 16 -32.06 1.49 -17.30
C ALA A 16 -31.15 1.14 -16.12
N ALA A 17 -31.68 0.36 -15.18
CA ALA A 17 -30.90 -0.26 -14.13
C ALA A 17 -29.83 -1.12 -14.81
N CYS A 18 -28.57 -0.67 -14.77
CA CYS A 18 -27.43 -1.53 -15.07
C CYS A 18 -27.45 -2.69 -14.08
N LYS A 19 -27.94 -3.85 -14.52
CA LYS A 19 -27.73 -5.11 -13.81
C LYS A 19 -26.22 -5.29 -13.69
N ARG A 20 -25.73 -5.29 -12.44
CA ARG A 20 -24.39 -5.77 -12.12
C ARG A 20 -24.34 -7.22 -12.57
N ASP A 21 -23.49 -7.54 -13.54
CA ASP A 21 -23.27 -8.91 -13.97
C ASP A 21 -22.80 -9.72 -12.75
N THR A 22 -23.65 -10.63 -12.29
CA THR A 22 -23.35 -11.61 -11.23
C THR A 22 -22.53 -12.79 -11.79
N ALA A 23 -21.77 -12.57 -12.87
CA ALA A 23 -20.94 -13.60 -13.44
C ALA A 23 -19.84 -13.94 -12.42
N THR A 24 -19.90 -15.17 -11.89
CA THR A 24 -18.78 -15.76 -11.16
C THR A 24 -17.55 -15.64 -12.07
N PRO A 25 -16.43 -15.08 -11.59
CA PRO A 25 -15.24 -14.95 -12.42
C PRO A 25 -14.87 -16.34 -12.96
N PRO A 26 -14.50 -16.45 -14.25
CA PRO A 26 -14.00 -17.71 -14.75
C PRO A 26 -12.81 -18.13 -13.89
N ALA A 27 -12.80 -19.39 -13.46
CA ALA A 27 -11.67 -19.96 -12.76
C ALA A 27 -10.46 -19.88 -13.69
N ASN A 28 -9.56 -18.94 -13.44
CA ASN A 28 -8.29 -18.88 -14.14
C ASN A 28 -7.59 -20.22 -13.89
N GLY A 29 -7.23 -20.92 -14.97
CA GLY A 29 -6.40 -22.11 -14.90
C GLY A 29 -5.17 -21.83 -14.04
N THR A 30 -4.78 -22.80 -13.22
CA THR A 30 -3.62 -22.67 -12.33
C THR A 30 -2.37 -22.30 -13.15
N ASP A 31 -1.90 -21.06 -13.06
CA ASP A 31 -0.55 -20.71 -13.49
C ASP A 31 0.43 -21.40 -12.55
N THR A 32 1.00 -22.51 -13.02
CA THR A 32 1.95 -23.34 -12.29
C THR A 32 3.37 -22.74 -12.26
N THR A 33 3.60 -21.56 -12.84
CA THR A 33 4.93 -20.95 -12.94
C THR A 33 5.31 -20.06 -11.76
N VAL A 34 4.35 -19.67 -10.91
CA VAL A 34 4.60 -18.95 -9.65
C VAL A 34 4.65 -19.97 -8.51
N ASN A 35 5.78 -20.67 -8.38
CA ASN A 35 5.96 -21.66 -7.32
C ASN A 35 6.77 -21.10 -6.14
N THR A 36 6.22 -21.35 -4.94
CA THR A 36 6.67 -21.01 -3.57
C THR A 36 6.77 -19.53 -3.20
N ILE A 37 6.04 -19.18 -2.13
CA ILE A 37 6.25 -17.94 -1.35
C ILE A 37 7.74 -17.90 -1.00
N LYS A 38 8.48 -16.96 -1.58
CA LYS A 38 9.89 -16.77 -1.23
C LYS A 38 9.93 -16.14 0.14
N TYR A 39 10.69 -16.70 1.08
CA TYR A 39 10.92 -16.01 2.36
C TYR A 39 11.62 -14.67 2.10
N LEU A 40 11.36 -13.67 2.94
CA LEU A 40 12.25 -12.51 3.03
C LEU A 40 13.62 -13.01 3.51
N THR A 41 14.52 -13.32 2.58
CA THR A 41 15.89 -13.70 2.93
C THR A 41 16.72 -12.50 3.39
N LYS A 42 16.22 -11.28 3.11
CA LYS A 42 16.79 -9.99 3.50
C LYS A 42 15.65 -8.99 3.77
N ARG A 43 15.88 -8.03 4.67
CA ARG A 43 14.95 -6.91 4.92
C ARG A 43 14.87 -6.01 3.68
N PRO A 44 13.70 -5.45 3.35
CA PRO A 44 13.58 -4.56 2.20
C PRO A 44 14.34 -3.25 2.47
N LEU A 45 15.10 -2.82 1.47
CA LEU A 45 15.73 -1.50 1.43
C LEU A 45 14.88 -0.50 0.66
N MET A 46 14.05 -0.97 -0.28
CA MET A 46 13.13 -0.13 -1.03
C MET A 46 11.75 -0.78 -1.16
N VAL A 47 10.72 -0.06 -0.74
CA VAL A 47 9.31 -0.38 -0.97
C VAL A 47 8.70 0.70 -1.85
N ALA A 48 7.89 0.32 -2.85
CA ALA A 48 7.17 1.28 -3.67
C ALA A 48 5.65 1.04 -3.57
N TYR A 49 4.90 2.10 -3.30
CA TYR A 49 3.44 2.05 -3.42
C TYR A 49 3.07 2.27 -4.89
N TRP A 50 2.18 1.43 -5.39
CA TRP A 50 1.60 1.55 -6.72
C TRP A 50 0.08 1.63 -6.63
N GLY A 51 -0.51 2.50 -7.45
CA GLY A 51 -1.91 2.88 -7.32
C GLY A 51 -2.08 4.17 -6.50
N GLY A 52 -3.32 4.54 -6.23
CA GLY A 52 -3.66 5.61 -5.29
C GLY A 52 -3.58 7.05 -5.77
N CYS A 53 -2.64 7.43 -6.66
CA CYS A 53 -2.34 8.87 -6.69
C CYS A 53 -3.25 9.79 -7.47
N CYS A 54 -3.72 9.45 -8.66
CA CYS A 54 -4.70 10.32 -9.30
C CYS A 54 -5.86 9.47 -9.83
N TYR A 55 -7.08 9.97 -9.63
CA TYR A 55 -8.34 9.31 -10.00
C TYR A 55 -8.47 9.03 -11.51
N ASP A 56 -7.47 9.43 -12.29
CA ASP A 56 -7.27 9.11 -13.70
C ASP A 56 -6.23 7.97 -13.85
N ARG A 57 -6.66 6.85 -14.44
CA ARG A 57 -5.81 5.69 -14.76
C ARG A 57 -4.58 6.03 -15.59
N SER A 58 -4.64 7.08 -16.42
CA SER A 58 -3.52 7.51 -17.27
C SER A 58 -2.29 7.96 -16.45
N SER A 59 -2.48 8.27 -15.16
CA SER A 59 -1.48 8.90 -14.29
C SER A 59 -0.81 7.95 -13.29
N VAL A 60 -1.22 6.68 -13.22
CA VAL A 60 -0.80 5.73 -12.17
C VAL A 60 0.56 5.09 -12.46
N GLY A 61 1.13 5.31 -13.64
CA GLY A 61 2.32 4.61 -14.13
C GLY A 61 2.06 3.11 -14.30
N PRO A 62 2.71 2.44 -15.27
CA PRO A 62 2.46 1.02 -15.48
C PRO A 62 3.19 0.20 -14.40
N LEU A 63 2.50 -0.77 -13.79
CA LEU A 63 3.00 -1.56 -12.65
C LEU A 63 4.30 -2.32 -13.00
N ASP A 64 4.46 -2.74 -14.26
CA ASP A 64 5.62 -3.44 -14.76
C ASP A 64 6.86 -2.54 -14.99
N ALA A 65 6.71 -1.21 -15.01
CA ALA A 65 7.86 -0.30 -15.07
C ALA A 65 8.65 -0.22 -13.77
N ILE A 66 8.16 -0.77 -12.66
CA ILE A 66 8.89 -0.78 -11.39
C ILE A 66 10.26 -1.47 -11.60
N PRO A 67 11.39 -0.86 -11.19
CA PRO A 67 12.72 -1.41 -11.43
C PRO A 67 12.98 -2.68 -10.60
N ASP A 68 13.81 -3.59 -11.14
CA ASP A 68 14.21 -4.87 -10.49
C ASP A 68 14.83 -4.71 -9.11
N SER A 69 15.30 -3.51 -8.81
CA SER A 69 16.04 -3.20 -7.60
C SER A 69 15.15 -2.78 -6.43
N VAL A 70 13.83 -2.66 -6.64
CA VAL A 70 12.78 -2.56 -5.60
C VAL A 70 12.56 -3.92 -4.96
N ASP A 71 12.45 -3.97 -3.64
CA ASP A 71 12.32 -5.24 -2.91
C ASP A 71 10.85 -5.67 -2.75
N VAL A 72 9.95 -4.71 -2.49
CA VAL A 72 8.51 -4.95 -2.31
C VAL A 72 7.69 -3.86 -3.00
N VAL A 73 6.57 -4.27 -3.59
CA VAL A 73 5.56 -3.37 -4.13
C VAL A 73 4.27 -3.52 -3.35
N ASN A 74 3.74 -2.39 -2.89
CA ASN A 74 2.47 -2.30 -2.19
C ASN A 74 1.39 -1.85 -3.19
N ILE A 75 0.44 -2.74 -3.51
CA ILE A 75 -0.72 -2.39 -4.31
C ILE A 75 -1.72 -1.64 -3.42
N PHE A 76 -1.95 -0.37 -3.76
CA PHE A 76 -2.78 0.57 -2.99
C PHE A 76 -4.10 0.88 -3.76
N THR A 77 -5.31 0.71 -3.21
CA THR A 77 -5.74 0.29 -1.86
C THR A 77 -6.55 -0.99 -1.92
N LEU A 78 -6.02 -2.14 -1.52
CA LEU A 78 -6.88 -3.30 -1.29
C LEU A 78 -7.59 -3.11 0.06
N GLY A 79 -8.92 -3.19 0.12
CA GLY A 79 -9.71 -3.03 1.35
C GLY A 79 -10.06 -4.36 2.01
N ILE A 80 -9.69 -4.52 3.28
CA ILE A 80 -10.28 -5.48 4.20
C ILE A 80 -11.56 -4.83 4.72
N GLY A 81 -12.71 -5.45 4.49
CA GLY A 81 -13.99 -4.86 4.87
C GLY A 81 -15.12 -5.88 4.96
N LYS A 82 -16.34 -5.40 5.19
CA LYS A 82 -17.54 -6.21 5.12
C LYS A 82 -18.34 -5.86 3.88
N THR A 83 -18.87 -6.89 3.22
CA THR A 83 -19.88 -6.76 2.17
C THR A 83 -21.16 -6.12 2.73
N THR A 84 -22.08 -5.73 1.86
CA THR A 84 -23.44 -5.30 2.27
C THR A 84 -24.18 -6.39 3.05
N ALA A 85 -23.87 -7.67 2.82
CA ALA A 85 -24.44 -8.80 3.55
C ALA A 85 -23.75 -9.06 4.91
N GLY A 86 -22.73 -8.28 5.27
CA GLY A 86 -22.02 -8.38 6.54
C GLY A 86 -20.91 -9.43 6.59
N THR A 87 -20.60 -10.10 5.48
CA THR A 87 -19.50 -11.06 5.37
C THR A 87 -18.18 -10.33 5.13
N TRP A 88 -17.07 -10.86 5.67
CA TRP A 88 -15.74 -10.31 5.40
C TRP A 88 -15.34 -10.50 3.94
N GLU A 89 -14.62 -9.51 3.40
CA GLU A 89 -13.99 -9.52 2.10
C GLU A 89 -12.61 -8.86 2.18
N PHE A 90 -11.72 -9.27 1.28
CA PHE A 90 -10.50 -8.54 0.94
C PHE A 90 -10.60 -8.25 -0.56
N GLU A 91 -10.74 -6.99 -0.94
CA GLU A 91 -11.03 -6.62 -2.32
C GLU A 91 -10.20 -5.42 -2.78
N HIS A 92 -10.02 -5.25 -4.09
CA HIS A 92 -9.36 -4.08 -4.64
C HIS A 92 -10.29 -2.84 -4.57
N ARG A 93 -9.87 -1.78 -3.88
CA ARG A 93 -10.61 -0.52 -3.73
C ARG A 93 -9.82 0.64 -4.35
N GLY A 94 -10.47 1.78 -4.54
CA GLY A 94 -9.82 2.98 -5.08
C GLY A 94 -9.30 2.81 -6.51
N VAL A 95 -8.10 3.31 -6.79
CA VAL A 95 -7.49 3.31 -8.13
C VAL A 95 -7.09 1.91 -8.60
N SER A 96 -6.59 1.04 -7.72
CA SER A 96 -6.44 -0.39 -8.04
C SER A 96 -7.82 -1.04 -8.28
N GLY A 97 -8.84 -0.58 -7.56
CA GLY A 97 -10.27 -0.79 -7.80
C GLY A 97 -10.74 -0.51 -9.24
N GLN A 98 -10.16 0.49 -9.89
CA GLN A 98 -10.53 0.87 -11.24
C GLN A 98 -9.88 -0.04 -12.30
N ASN A 99 -8.70 -0.60 -12.04
CA ASN A 99 -8.05 -1.49 -13.00
C ASN A 99 -8.74 -2.86 -13.02
N ASN A 100 -8.66 -3.54 -14.17
CA ASN A 100 -9.08 -4.94 -14.22
C ASN A 100 -8.16 -5.75 -13.30
N TRP A 101 -8.75 -6.40 -12.30
CA TRP A 101 -7.97 -7.09 -11.27
C TRP A 101 -7.12 -8.23 -11.84
N ASN A 102 -7.60 -8.96 -12.86
CA ASN A 102 -6.81 -10.01 -13.48
C ASN A 102 -5.57 -9.44 -14.18
N ASP A 103 -5.68 -8.28 -14.82
CA ASP A 103 -4.53 -7.63 -15.46
C ASP A 103 -3.51 -7.18 -14.40
N VAL A 104 -3.98 -6.63 -13.28
CA VAL A 104 -3.11 -6.27 -12.15
C VAL A 104 -2.38 -7.50 -11.60
N LEU A 105 -3.07 -8.64 -11.47
CA LEU A 105 -2.46 -9.89 -11.01
C LEU A 105 -1.38 -10.40 -11.99
N VAL A 106 -1.62 -10.35 -13.30
CA VAL A 106 -0.62 -10.74 -14.31
C VAL A 106 0.64 -9.89 -14.16
N LEU A 107 0.49 -8.56 -14.02
CA LEU A 107 1.62 -7.66 -13.82
C LEU A 107 2.33 -7.90 -12.49
N ALA A 108 1.58 -8.12 -11.40
CA ALA A 108 2.13 -8.48 -10.09
C ALA A 108 2.96 -9.77 -10.15
N HIS A 109 2.47 -10.80 -10.85
CA HIS A 109 3.19 -12.06 -11.01
C HIS A 109 4.47 -11.88 -11.85
N ASN A 110 4.47 -10.98 -12.83
CA ASN A 110 5.68 -10.62 -13.57
C ASN A 110 6.73 -9.95 -12.67
N LEU A 111 6.32 -9.09 -11.74
CA LEU A 111 7.22 -8.53 -10.72
C LEU A 111 7.79 -9.62 -9.81
N GLN A 112 6.96 -10.56 -9.36
CA GLN A 112 7.41 -11.70 -8.53
C GLN A 112 8.42 -12.60 -9.25
N LYS A 113 8.25 -12.83 -10.57
CA LYS A 113 9.22 -13.53 -11.42
C LYS A 113 10.58 -12.83 -11.45
N ARG A 114 10.59 -11.49 -11.36
CA ARG A 114 11.79 -10.64 -11.28
C ARG A 114 12.38 -10.57 -9.86
N GLY A 115 11.76 -11.23 -8.87
CA GLY A 115 12.22 -11.30 -7.49
C GLY A 115 11.63 -10.25 -6.55
N ILE A 116 10.70 -9.43 -7.04
CA ILE A 116 10.05 -8.36 -6.27
C ILE A 116 8.84 -8.96 -5.55
N ARG A 117 8.71 -8.75 -4.24
CA ARG A 117 7.53 -9.20 -3.50
C ARG A 117 6.36 -8.26 -3.75
N VAL A 118 5.13 -8.77 -3.78
CA VAL A 118 3.94 -7.94 -4.01
C VAL A 118 2.91 -8.15 -2.90
N VAL A 119 2.60 -7.09 -2.16
CA VAL A 119 1.65 -7.10 -1.04
C VAL A 119 0.48 -6.15 -1.34
N GLY A 120 -0.67 -6.38 -0.69
CA GLY A 120 -1.79 -5.44 -0.74
C GLY A 120 -1.79 -4.52 0.48
N THR A 121 -1.91 -3.21 0.27
CA THR A 121 -2.10 -2.25 1.38
C THR A 121 -3.57 -2.06 1.69
N SER A 122 -3.92 -2.12 2.97
CA SER A 122 -5.27 -1.94 3.49
C SER A 122 -5.33 -0.96 4.65
N PHE A 123 -6.34 -0.09 4.66
CA PHE A 123 -6.64 0.74 5.85
C PHE A 123 -7.03 -0.15 7.03
N ALA A 124 -6.38 0.08 8.17
CA ALA A 124 -6.57 -0.70 9.38
C ALA A 124 -7.86 -0.33 10.14
N GLY A 125 -8.62 0.68 9.70
CA GLY A 125 -9.87 1.10 10.34
C GLY A 125 -10.87 -0.03 10.58
N ASN A 126 -10.98 -0.99 9.66
CA ASN A 126 -11.87 -2.15 9.83
C ASN A 126 -11.37 -3.20 10.83
N LEU A 127 -10.12 -3.08 11.32
CA LEU A 127 -9.57 -3.96 12.36
C LEU A 127 -9.83 -3.43 13.76
N VAL A 128 -10.31 -2.18 13.89
CA VAL A 128 -10.51 -1.52 15.18
C VAL A 128 -11.54 -2.27 16.00
N ASN A 129 -11.15 -2.62 17.23
CA ASN A 129 -11.98 -3.31 18.22
C ASN A 129 -12.55 -4.64 17.74
N LEU A 130 -11.95 -5.28 16.73
CA LEU A 130 -12.29 -6.67 16.38
C LEU A 130 -11.95 -7.59 17.54
N THR A 131 -12.76 -8.62 17.76
CA THR A 131 -12.55 -9.58 18.83
C THR A 131 -12.88 -11.00 18.39
N GLY A 132 -12.30 -11.98 19.09
CA GLY A 132 -12.69 -13.39 19.03
C GLY A 132 -12.81 -13.95 17.61
N SER A 133 -13.98 -14.50 17.31
CA SER A 133 -14.29 -15.15 16.04
C SER A 133 -14.34 -14.19 14.85
N ASP A 134 -14.69 -12.91 15.05
CA ASP A 134 -14.79 -11.93 13.95
C ASP A 134 -13.40 -11.59 13.41
N ALA A 135 -12.41 -11.38 14.31
CA ALA A 135 -11.02 -11.19 13.91
C ALA A 135 -10.46 -12.42 13.17
N ALA A 136 -10.81 -13.63 13.62
CA ALA A 136 -10.40 -14.87 12.97
C ALA A 136 -11.04 -15.05 11.58
N ALA A 137 -12.32 -14.71 11.43
CA ALA A 137 -13.03 -14.76 10.15
C ALA A 137 -12.45 -13.76 9.15
N MET A 138 -12.16 -12.53 9.58
CA MET A 138 -11.45 -11.52 8.79
C MET A 138 -10.10 -12.05 8.30
N ALA A 139 -9.26 -12.53 9.21
CA ALA A 139 -7.93 -13.01 8.85
C ALA A 139 -7.96 -14.21 7.89
N LYS A 140 -8.97 -15.08 8.02
CA LYS A 140 -9.19 -16.21 7.10
C LYS A 140 -9.50 -15.72 5.68
N VAL A 141 -10.37 -14.72 5.53
CA VAL A 141 -10.70 -14.17 4.20
C VAL A 141 -9.49 -13.51 3.55
N VAL A 142 -8.67 -12.79 4.33
CA VAL A 142 -7.40 -12.23 3.84
C VAL A 142 -6.49 -13.35 3.35
N LYS A 143 -6.27 -14.39 4.17
CA LYS A 143 -5.45 -15.55 3.79
C LYS A 143 -5.97 -16.21 2.51
N ASP A 144 -7.27 -16.46 2.40
CA ASP A 144 -7.84 -17.18 1.26
C ASP A 144 -7.73 -16.35 -0.03
N SER A 145 -7.88 -15.03 0.08
CA SER A 145 -7.68 -14.10 -1.04
C SER A 145 -6.22 -14.07 -1.48
N LEU A 146 -5.27 -14.01 -0.54
CA LEU A 146 -3.83 -14.10 -0.85
C LEU A 146 -3.45 -15.44 -1.48
N ASP A 147 -4.04 -16.54 -1.03
CA ASP A 147 -3.84 -17.88 -1.63
C ASP A 147 -4.36 -17.94 -3.06
N ASN A 148 -5.51 -17.32 -3.32
CA ASN A 148 -6.12 -17.27 -4.63
C ASN A 148 -5.31 -16.39 -5.59
N TRP A 149 -4.91 -15.20 -5.14
CA TRP A 149 -4.18 -14.22 -5.94
C TRP A 149 -2.68 -14.48 -6.02
N LYS A 150 -2.15 -15.39 -5.19
CA LYS A 150 -0.71 -15.69 -5.07
C LYS A 150 0.14 -14.46 -4.68
N LEU A 151 -0.43 -13.55 -3.88
CA LEU A 151 0.30 -12.39 -3.36
C LEU A 151 1.10 -12.73 -2.10
N ASP A 152 2.09 -11.89 -1.81
CA ASP A 152 3.12 -12.12 -0.81
C ASP A 152 2.75 -11.67 0.60
N GLY A 153 1.68 -10.91 0.80
CA GLY A 153 1.30 -10.44 2.12
C GLY A 153 0.40 -9.22 2.12
N VAL A 154 0.35 -8.58 3.29
CA VAL A 154 -0.45 -7.38 3.54
C VAL A 154 0.39 -6.33 4.22
N ASP A 155 0.12 -5.10 3.83
CA ASP A 155 0.53 -3.89 4.54
C ASP A 155 -0.71 -3.24 5.18
N LEU A 156 -0.60 -2.82 6.44
CA LEU A 156 -1.69 -2.13 7.13
C LEU A 156 -1.37 -0.64 7.26
N ASP A 157 -2.20 0.17 6.62
CA ASP A 157 -2.21 1.62 6.79
C ASP A 157 -2.92 1.96 8.10
N LEU A 158 -2.17 2.45 9.09
CA LEU A 158 -2.63 2.66 10.46
C LEU A 158 -3.44 3.96 10.64
N GLU A 159 -4.18 4.35 9.60
CA GLU A 159 -5.21 5.37 9.62
C GLU A 159 -6.58 4.73 9.89
N TYR A 160 -7.21 5.09 11.01
CA TYR A 160 -8.45 4.43 11.49
C TYR A 160 -9.73 5.20 11.17
N SER A 161 -9.63 6.48 10.85
CA SER A 161 -10.67 7.44 10.42
C SER A 161 -10.17 8.87 10.68
N ASN A 162 -10.82 9.88 10.09
CA ASN A 162 -10.45 11.29 10.23
C ASN A 162 -10.33 11.70 11.72
N GLY A 163 -9.10 11.85 12.20
CA GLY A 163 -8.78 12.33 13.56
C GLY A 163 -8.57 11.24 14.62
N VAL A 164 -8.76 9.95 14.30
CA VAL A 164 -8.44 8.86 15.23
C VAL A 164 -6.99 8.44 15.04
N HIS A 165 -6.12 8.95 15.92
CA HIS A 165 -4.67 8.74 15.86
C HIS A 165 -4.18 7.59 16.73
N SER A 166 -5.08 6.85 17.38
CA SER A 166 -4.78 5.57 18.01
C SER A 166 -6.06 4.76 18.18
N ALA A 167 -5.99 3.48 17.83
CA ALA A 167 -7.09 2.55 18.03
C ALA A 167 -6.51 1.17 18.37
N ASN A 168 -7.30 0.36 19.08
CA ASN A 168 -6.89 -1.00 19.37
C ASN A 168 -7.21 -1.91 18.17
N ILE A 169 -6.17 -2.33 17.47
CA ILE A 169 -6.25 -3.33 16.39
C ILE A 169 -5.51 -4.63 16.75
N ASP A 170 -5.10 -4.80 18.02
CA ASP A 170 -4.23 -5.89 18.47
C ASP A 170 -4.81 -7.25 18.10
N SER A 171 -6.10 -7.49 18.36
CA SER A 171 -6.78 -8.74 17.99
C SER A 171 -6.75 -9.01 16.48
N GLY A 172 -6.92 -7.96 15.67
CA GLY A 172 -6.86 -8.06 14.20
C GLY A 172 -5.46 -8.45 13.72
N ILE A 173 -4.42 -7.79 14.25
CA ILE A 173 -3.03 -8.15 13.95
C ILE A 173 -2.71 -9.57 14.41
N VAL A 174 -3.09 -9.96 15.62
CA VAL A 174 -2.87 -11.32 16.16
C VAL A 174 -3.56 -12.37 15.28
N ALA A 175 -4.75 -12.08 14.78
CA ALA A 175 -5.46 -13.00 13.88
C ALA A 175 -4.74 -13.12 12.52
N LEU A 176 -4.31 -12.01 11.93
CA LEU A 176 -3.51 -12.00 10.70
C LEU A 176 -2.16 -12.71 10.87
N ALA A 177 -1.54 -12.57 12.04
CA ALA A 177 -0.24 -13.15 12.37
C ALA A 177 -0.20 -14.69 12.37
N LYS A 178 -1.36 -15.35 12.32
CA LYS A 178 -1.44 -16.80 12.08
C LYS A 178 -1.03 -17.18 10.66
N TYR A 179 -1.11 -16.24 9.72
CA TYR A 179 -0.91 -16.47 8.29
C TYR A 179 0.18 -15.58 7.68
N LEU A 180 0.45 -14.43 8.29
CA LEU A 180 1.34 -13.39 7.81
C LEU A 180 2.36 -12.99 8.87
N GLY A 181 3.47 -12.40 8.45
CA GLY A 181 4.48 -11.87 9.36
C GLY A 181 5.40 -12.95 9.94
N PRO A 182 6.42 -12.53 10.70
CA PRO A 182 7.47 -13.40 11.20
C PRO A 182 6.97 -14.54 12.11
N ASP A 183 5.92 -14.31 12.91
CA ASP A 183 5.37 -15.32 13.83
C ASP A 183 4.68 -16.49 13.09
N SER A 184 4.13 -16.22 11.90
CA SER A 184 3.40 -17.21 11.09
C SER A 184 4.30 -18.27 10.46
N LYS A 185 5.59 -17.95 10.24
CA LYS A 185 6.58 -18.79 9.53
C LYS A 185 6.18 -19.17 8.09
N THR A 186 5.20 -18.50 7.51
CA THR A 186 4.75 -18.77 6.12
C THR A 186 5.63 -18.10 5.06
N GLY A 187 6.46 -17.14 5.47
CA GLY A 187 7.23 -16.29 4.56
C GLY A 187 6.41 -15.14 3.95
N ARG A 188 5.12 -15.02 4.30
CA ARG A 188 4.29 -13.89 3.91
C ARG A 188 4.55 -12.67 4.77
N ILE A 189 4.45 -11.51 4.15
CA ILE A 189 4.73 -10.22 4.77
C ILE A 189 3.52 -9.74 5.56
N LEU A 190 3.77 -9.26 6.77
CA LEU A 190 2.88 -8.33 7.46
C LEU A 190 3.66 -7.06 7.77
N SER A 191 3.40 -5.98 7.06
CA SER A 191 3.97 -4.67 7.34
C SER A 191 2.90 -3.70 7.82
N VAL A 192 3.35 -2.56 8.34
CA VAL A 192 2.47 -1.45 8.66
C VAL A 192 3.09 -0.14 8.16
N VAL A 193 2.24 0.84 7.87
CA VAL A 193 2.65 2.22 7.64
C VAL A 193 1.96 3.14 8.65
N ASP A 194 2.72 4.08 9.22
CA ASP A 194 2.24 4.97 10.28
C ASP A 194 2.55 6.43 9.99
N TYR A 195 1.65 7.32 10.43
CA TYR A 195 1.77 8.76 10.26
C TYR A 195 2.28 9.39 11.56
N ASN A 196 3.42 10.07 11.51
CA ASN A 196 3.93 10.92 12.60
C ASN A 196 3.98 10.30 14.01
N ASN A 197 4.45 9.06 14.13
CA ASN A 197 4.53 8.31 15.39
C ASN A 197 3.18 8.07 16.09
N TYR A 198 2.05 8.33 15.45
CA TYR A 198 0.72 8.23 16.08
C TYR A 198 0.47 6.84 16.65
N ASN A 199 0.97 5.79 15.99
CA ASN A 199 0.74 4.40 16.38
C ASN A 199 1.94 3.69 17.01
N ILE A 200 2.95 4.41 17.50
CA ILE A 200 4.16 3.80 18.11
C ILE A 200 3.83 2.82 19.23
N ALA A 201 2.85 3.14 20.09
CA ALA A 201 2.44 2.25 21.17
C ALA A 201 1.82 0.95 20.65
N GLN A 202 1.00 1.02 19.60
CA GLN A 202 0.39 -0.14 18.92
C GLN A 202 1.47 -1.00 18.27
N ILE A 203 2.39 -0.39 17.52
CA ILE A 203 3.54 -1.07 16.89
C ILE A 203 4.36 -1.81 17.95
N LYS A 204 4.66 -1.16 19.08
CA LYS A 204 5.45 -1.77 20.16
C LYS A 204 4.80 -3.02 20.76
N ARG A 205 3.47 -3.03 20.91
CA ARG A 205 2.73 -4.21 21.42
C ARG A 205 2.68 -5.35 20.39
N SER A 206 2.65 -5.02 19.11
CA SER A 206 2.46 -5.98 18.01
C SER A 206 3.75 -6.34 17.26
N LYS A 207 4.91 -5.79 17.64
CA LYS A 207 6.18 -5.91 16.91
C LYS A 207 6.61 -7.33 16.53
N LYS A 208 6.28 -8.35 17.33
CA LYS A 208 6.65 -9.74 17.03
C LYS A 208 5.88 -10.33 15.83
N TYR A 209 4.84 -9.65 15.37
CA TYR A 209 3.99 -10.04 14.25
C TYR A 209 4.29 -9.26 12.97
N ILE A 210 5.10 -8.20 13.03
CA ILE A 210 5.30 -7.25 11.94
C ILE A 210 6.73 -7.39 11.40
N ASP A 211 6.88 -7.50 10.08
CA ASP A 211 8.17 -7.60 9.42
C ASP A 211 8.92 -6.26 9.42
N TYR A 212 8.22 -5.19 9.09
CA TYR A 212 8.78 -3.84 9.02
C TYR A 212 7.69 -2.76 9.12
N VAL A 213 8.14 -1.55 9.45
CA VAL A 213 7.33 -0.33 9.56
C VAL A 213 7.79 0.67 8.51
N MET A 214 6.83 1.28 7.82
CA MET A 214 7.04 2.42 6.93
C MET A 214 6.49 3.69 7.57
N THR A 215 7.01 4.85 7.17
CA THR A 215 6.54 6.15 7.70
C THR A 215 5.80 6.96 6.63
N MET A 216 4.67 7.57 6.98
CA MET A 216 4.02 8.63 6.17
C MET A 216 4.55 10.00 6.61
N SER A 217 5.83 10.25 6.36
CA SER A 217 6.51 11.47 6.81
C SER A 217 7.32 12.09 5.67
N TYR A 218 6.65 12.25 4.53
CA TYR A 218 7.30 12.57 3.25
C TYR A 218 8.00 13.92 3.26
N TRP A 219 7.52 14.91 4.01
CA TRP A 219 8.08 16.27 4.10
C TRP A 219 9.38 16.38 4.90
N ASN A 220 9.94 15.26 5.35
CA ASN A 220 11.19 15.27 6.11
C ASN A 220 12.39 15.70 5.27
N SER A 221 13.37 16.30 5.96
CA SER A 221 14.72 16.46 5.42
C SER A 221 15.66 15.38 5.95
N ALA A 222 16.82 15.23 5.32
CA ALA A 222 17.88 14.33 5.79
C ALA A 222 18.34 14.60 7.23
N LYS A 223 18.14 15.82 7.75
CA LYS A 223 18.47 16.15 9.16
C LYS A 223 17.50 15.51 10.15
N ASP A 224 16.28 15.22 9.72
CA ASP A 224 15.18 14.81 10.60
C ASP A 224 15.00 13.28 10.63
N VAL A 225 15.42 12.58 9.57
CA VAL A 225 15.13 11.14 9.39
C VAL A 225 15.66 10.24 10.50
N LEU A 226 16.80 10.58 11.12
CA LEU A 226 17.36 9.80 12.22
C LEU A 226 16.48 9.83 13.48
N THR A 227 15.70 10.89 13.68
CA THR A 227 14.70 10.97 14.77
C THR A 227 13.60 9.94 14.56
N TRP A 228 13.12 9.79 13.32
CA TRP A 228 12.11 8.81 12.95
C TRP A 228 12.64 7.39 13.02
N ILE A 229 13.84 7.13 12.49
CA ILE A 229 14.53 5.84 12.63
C ILE A 229 14.64 5.44 14.10
N LYS A 230 15.05 6.35 14.99
CA LYS A 230 15.18 6.06 16.41
C LYS A 230 13.83 5.72 17.05
N SER A 231 12.79 6.52 16.79
CA SER A 231 11.45 6.33 17.36
C SER A 231 10.83 5.01 16.92
N TYR A 232 10.73 4.78 15.61
CA TYR A 232 10.16 3.56 15.06
C TYR A 232 11.03 2.34 15.34
N GLY A 233 12.36 2.48 15.29
CA GLY A 233 13.30 1.42 15.62
C GLY A 233 13.13 0.92 17.05
N ALA A 234 12.90 1.83 18.01
CA ALA A 234 12.59 1.46 19.39
C ALA A 234 11.23 0.74 19.53
N ALA A 235 10.26 1.09 18.68
CA ALA A 235 8.93 0.45 18.68
C ALA A 235 8.97 -0.96 18.06
N ILE A 236 9.51 -1.09 16.86
CA ILE A 236 9.59 -2.37 16.12
C ILE A 236 10.72 -3.28 16.64
N GLY A 237 11.69 -2.73 17.35
CA GLY A 237 12.77 -3.44 18.03
C GLY A 237 14.10 -3.52 17.26
N ASP A 238 14.14 -3.07 16.00
CA ASP A 238 15.36 -2.98 15.20
C ASP A 238 15.20 -1.83 14.19
N THR A 239 16.18 -0.92 14.13
CA THR A 239 16.16 0.20 13.17
C THR A 239 16.18 -0.28 11.72
N LYS A 240 16.71 -1.48 11.45
CA LYS A 240 16.71 -2.09 10.10
C LYS A 240 15.32 -2.50 9.61
N ASN A 241 14.33 -2.53 10.51
CA ASN A 241 12.94 -2.80 10.17
C ASN A 241 12.15 -1.49 9.94
N VAL A 242 12.83 -0.36 9.78
CA VAL A 242 12.21 0.95 9.53
C VAL A 242 12.54 1.41 8.12
N LEU A 243 11.51 1.85 7.41
CA LEU A 243 11.59 2.42 6.08
C LEU A 243 11.03 3.84 6.09
N ILE A 244 11.86 4.81 5.69
CA ILE A 244 11.44 6.22 5.67
C ILE A 244 10.67 6.51 4.39
N GLY A 245 9.44 7.01 4.54
CA GLY A 245 8.63 7.47 3.43
C GLY A 245 9.19 8.72 2.76
N VAL A 246 9.26 8.69 1.44
CA VAL A 246 9.43 9.84 0.56
C VAL A 246 8.36 9.83 -0.50
N GLY A 247 8.08 10.97 -1.10
CA GLY A 247 7.03 11.06 -2.09
C GLY A 247 6.87 12.45 -2.67
N GLN A 248 6.34 12.48 -3.88
CA GLN A 248 6.04 13.69 -4.63
C GLN A 248 4.75 13.51 -5.44
N GLY A 249 4.15 14.62 -5.88
CA GLY A 249 3.04 14.61 -6.83
C GLY A 249 1.63 14.70 -6.23
N CYS A 250 0.63 14.36 -7.06
CA CYS A 250 -0.79 14.67 -6.85
C CYS A 250 -1.42 13.97 -5.61
N ALA A 251 -0.84 12.85 -5.15
CA ALA A 251 -1.34 12.06 -4.02
C ALA A 251 -1.09 12.70 -2.65
N ILE A 252 -0.10 13.60 -2.58
CA ILE A 252 0.38 14.14 -1.32
C ILE A 252 -0.05 15.60 -1.23
N SER A 253 -0.69 15.94 -0.12
CA SER A 253 -1.15 17.30 0.15
C SER A 253 -0.04 18.33 -0.05
N ALA A 254 -0.42 19.51 -0.52
CA ALA A 254 0.53 20.62 -0.67
C ALA A 254 1.24 20.89 0.67
N GLY A 255 2.58 21.00 0.62
CA GLY A 255 3.42 21.17 1.81
C GLY A 255 3.80 19.88 2.55
N GLN A 256 3.23 18.73 2.17
CA GLN A 256 3.60 17.42 2.74
C GLN A 256 4.55 16.62 1.84
N GLN A 257 4.90 17.12 0.65
CA GLN A 257 5.81 16.42 -0.29
C GLN A 257 7.26 16.47 0.18
N THR A 258 8.05 15.47 -0.22
CA THR A 258 9.50 15.47 -0.01
C THR A 258 10.12 16.67 -0.72
N PRO A 259 10.87 17.53 -0.01
CA PRO A 259 11.54 18.65 -0.65
C PRO A 259 12.57 18.14 -1.67
N ALA A 260 12.62 18.77 -2.85
CA ALA A 260 13.47 18.33 -3.95
C ALA A 260 14.93 18.11 -3.53
N GLY A 261 15.48 16.94 -3.89
CA GLY A 261 16.84 16.52 -3.56
C GLY A 261 17.03 16.01 -2.13
N GLN A 262 16.00 16.07 -1.26
CA GLN A 262 16.08 15.46 0.07
C GLN A 262 15.97 13.95 -0.01
N GLU A 263 15.24 13.39 -0.97
CA GLU A 263 15.13 11.94 -1.15
C GLU A 263 16.51 11.27 -1.30
N LEU A 264 17.43 11.89 -2.05
CA LEU A 264 18.80 11.36 -2.22
C LEU A 264 19.66 11.57 -0.97
N LYS A 265 19.53 12.73 -0.31
CA LYS A 265 20.25 13.00 0.94
C LYS A 265 19.77 12.09 2.07
N ILE A 266 18.48 11.76 2.10
CA ILE A 266 17.89 10.79 3.02
C ILE A 266 18.47 9.41 2.73
N ALA A 267 18.48 8.97 1.47
CA ALA A 267 19.10 7.70 1.07
C ALA A 267 20.56 7.60 1.55
N ASP A 268 21.37 8.64 1.31
CA ASP A 268 22.76 8.70 1.79
C ASP A 268 22.86 8.69 3.32
N THR A 269 21.97 9.40 4.01
CA THR A 269 21.92 9.43 5.47
C THR A 269 21.60 8.05 6.04
N LEU A 270 20.60 7.36 5.48
CA LEU A 270 20.24 6.01 5.92
C LEU A 270 21.36 5.03 5.66
N ARG A 271 22.01 5.11 4.50
CA ARG A 271 23.16 4.27 4.17
C ARG A 271 24.32 4.44 5.15
N THR A 272 24.67 5.69 5.48
CA THR A 272 25.88 6.01 6.27
C THR A 272 25.65 5.97 7.78
N ALA A 273 24.50 6.43 8.26
CA ALA A 273 24.21 6.61 9.68
C ALA A 273 23.14 5.66 10.25
N ALA A 274 22.35 4.99 9.40
CA ALA A 274 21.32 4.03 9.82
C ALA A 274 21.34 2.74 8.95
N ARG A 275 22.54 2.19 8.75
CA ARG A 275 22.79 1.14 7.75
C ARG A 275 21.84 -0.05 7.90
N GLY A 276 21.11 -0.34 6.83
CA GLY A 276 20.14 -1.44 6.74
C GLY A 276 18.69 -1.01 6.97
N SER A 277 18.42 0.21 7.42
CA SER A 277 17.12 0.86 7.25
C SER A 277 16.87 1.18 5.77
N GLY A 278 15.61 1.17 5.37
CA GLY A 278 15.21 1.36 3.96
C GLY A 278 14.41 2.64 3.72
N MET A 279 13.85 2.75 2.53
CA MET A 279 12.94 3.82 2.12
C MET A 279 11.66 3.25 1.52
N MET A 280 10.59 4.02 1.67
CA MET A 280 9.31 3.76 1.03
C MET A 280 8.98 4.93 0.10
N GLU A 281 8.54 4.64 -1.12
CA GLU A 281 8.10 5.65 -2.08
C GLU A 281 6.56 5.67 -2.18
N PHE A 282 5.97 6.82 -1.88
CA PHE A 282 4.54 7.10 -2.01
C PHE A 282 4.29 8.20 -3.05
N VAL A 283 3.74 7.94 -4.23
CA VAL A 283 3.59 6.62 -4.88
C VAL A 283 4.26 6.67 -6.25
N PHE A 284 4.74 5.51 -6.71
CA PHE A 284 5.51 5.34 -7.94
C PHE A 284 4.86 5.97 -9.17
N GLY A 285 3.53 5.91 -9.31
CA GLY A 285 2.85 6.50 -10.46
C GLY A 285 3.08 8.00 -10.64
N CYS A 286 3.21 8.70 -9.51
CA CYS A 286 3.38 10.13 -9.47
C CYS A 286 4.81 10.58 -9.74
N SER A 287 5.79 9.79 -9.33
CA SER A 287 7.19 10.01 -9.71
C SER A 287 7.49 9.52 -11.13
N TYR A 288 6.75 8.53 -11.63
CA TYR A 288 6.85 8.03 -13.00
C TYR A 288 6.38 9.06 -14.03
N HIS A 289 5.34 9.83 -13.69
CA HIS A 289 4.78 10.89 -14.52
C HIS A 289 5.25 12.29 -14.07
N ASN A 290 6.57 12.48 -13.98
CA ASN A 290 7.13 13.80 -13.73
C ASN A 290 6.85 14.75 -14.89
N LYS A 291 6.92 16.05 -14.64
CA LYS A 291 6.87 17.07 -15.69
C LYS A 291 8.28 17.58 -15.98
N ASP A 292 8.64 17.68 -17.26
CA ASP A 292 9.85 18.39 -17.67
C ASP A 292 9.72 19.91 -17.43
N VAL A 293 10.79 20.66 -17.71
CA VAL A 293 10.83 22.12 -17.58
C VAL A 293 9.78 22.85 -18.43
N ASN A 294 9.22 22.18 -19.43
CA ASN A 294 8.18 22.70 -20.33
C ASN A 294 6.77 22.23 -19.91
N GLY A 295 6.65 21.46 -18.82
CA GLY A 295 5.39 20.94 -18.32
C GLY A 295 4.92 19.63 -18.98
N ASN A 296 5.72 19.02 -19.86
CA ASN A 296 5.37 17.76 -20.51
C ASN A 296 5.56 16.58 -19.55
N ILE A 297 4.62 15.63 -19.55
CA ILE A 297 4.77 14.40 -18.77
C ILE A 297 5.90 13.56 -19.35
N THR A 298 6.95 13.35 -18.57
CA THR A 298 7.99 12.36 -18.82
C THR A 298 7.58 11.04 -18.16
N LYS A 299 7.97 9.92 -18.79
CA LYS A 299 7.73 8.56 -18.28
C LYS A 299 9.07 7.97 -17.89
N ASP A 300 9.43 8.10 -16.62
CA ASP A 300 10.80 7.83 -16.18
C ASP A 300 10.83 7.25 -14.77
N ILE A 301 11.70 6.26 -14.57
CA ILE A 301 11.92 5.57 -13.30
C ILE A 301 13.10 6.14 -12.52
N SER A 302 13.73 7.22 -13.02
CA SER A 302 14.95 7.79 -12.45
C SER A 302 14.82 8.16 -10.98
N TYR A 303 13.65 8.66 -10.54
CA TYR A 303 13.41 8.98 -9.14
C TYR A 303 13.67 7.77 -8.23
N THR A 304 12.97 6.66 -8.50
CA THR A 304 13.11 5.38 -7.79
C THR A 304 14.53 4.83 -7.94
N THR A 305 15.09 4.78 -9.15
CA THR A 305 16.43 4.17 -9.37
C THR A 305 17.56 4.99 -8.75
N ASN A 306 17.44 6.31 -8.69
CA ASN A 306 18.44 7.18 -8.07
C ASN A 306 18.44 7.00 -6.54
N ILE A 307 17.27 6.94 -5.91
CA ILE A 307 17.16 6.61 -4.47
C ILE A 307 17.84 5.27 -4.16
N ILE A 308 17.52 4.23 -4.92
CA ILE A 308 18.08 2.89 -4.71
C ILE A 308 19.59 2.88 -4.90
N THR A 309 20.10 3.63 -5.88
CA THR A 309 21.54 3.78 -6.13
C THR A 309 22.25 4.39 -4.92
N HIS A 310 21.66 5.41 -4.29
CA HIS A 310 22.23 6.03 -3.09
C HIS A 310 22.11 5.14 -1.84
N LEU A 311 21.06 4.32 -1.73
CA LEU A 311 20.90 3.36 -0.63
C LEU A 311 21.94 2.22 -0.69
N LYS A 312 22.35 1.79 -1.89
CA LYS A 312 23.19 0.59 -2.10
C LYS A 312 24.69 0.86 -2.24
N LYS A 313 25.13 2.08 -2.57
CA LYS A 313 26.55 2.43 -2.83
C LYS A 313 27.40 2.57 -1.56
#